data_AF-A0A838RLS7-F1
#
_entry.id   AF-A0A838RLS7-F1
#
_cell.length_a   1.000
_cell.length_b   1.000
_cell.length_c   1.000
_cell.angle_alpha   90.00
_cell.angle_beta   90.00
_cell.angle_gamma   90.00
#
_symmetry.space_group_name_H-M   'P 1'
#
loop_
_entity.id
_entity.type
_entity.pdbx_description
1 polymer ?
#
loop_
_entity_poly.entity_id
_entity_poly.type
_entity_poly.pdbx_seq_one_letter_code
_entity_poly.pdbx_strand_id
1 'polypeptide(L)'
;MRGYHDQNPYFNNPVEYIKNAHHPHHLAQVRQPDIILVVGRNDPNFGHNQYFSTLLWEKNIWHAFRVWDGWAHDWPWWRHMLSLYIGGPD
;
A
#
# COMPACT_ATOMS: atom_id res chain seq x y z
N MET A 1 23.21 13.12 -22.53
CA MET A 1 23.52 12.84 -21.11
C MET A 1 23.01 11.45 -20.80
N ARG A 2 23.89 10.48 -20.53
CA ARG A 2 23.49 9.11 -20.20
C ARG A 2 23.00 9.10 -18.76
N GLY A 3 21.67 9.09 -18.57
CA GLY A 3 21.04 9.02 -17.26
C GLY A 3 21.44 7.71 -16.57
N TYR A 4 21.92 7.83 -15.34
CA TYR A 4 22.24 6.70 -14.48
C TYR A 4 20.91 6.01 -14.12
N HIS A 5 20.57 4.93 -14.82
CA HIS A 5 19.42 4.09 -14.49
C HIS A 5 19.83 3.12 -13.38
N ASP A 6 19.82 3.62 -12.14
CA ASP A 6 19.84 2.76 -10.97
C ASP A 6 18.47 2.06 -10.86
N GLN A 7 18.44 0.76 -10.58
CA GLN A 7 17.20 0.01 -10.34
C GLN A 7 16.62 0.29 -8.94
N ASN A 8 17.38 0.96 -8.08
CA ASN A 8 17.01 1.27 -6.70
C ASN A 8 15.64 2.00 -6.56
N PRO A 9 15.24 2.96 -7.41
CA PRO A 9 13.92 3.60 -7.31
C PRO A 9 12.76 2.64 -7.56
N TYR A 10 12.95 1.60 -8.39
CA TYR A 10 11.91 0.63 -8.72
C TYR A 10 11.60 -0.27 -7.51
N PHE A 11 12.63 -0.78 -6.82
CA PHE A 11 12.45 -1.63 -5.64
C PHE A 11 11.89 -0.89 -4.42
N ASN A 12 11.93 0.44 -4.41
CA ASN A 12 11.38 1.28 -3.36
C ASN A 12 10.02 1.92 -3.72
N ASN A 13 9.48 1.63 -4.91
CA ASN A 13 8.15 2.07 -5.32
C ASN A 13 7.19 0.87 -5.33
N PRO A 14 6.33 0.72 -4.31
CA PRO A 14 5.47 -0.45 -4.21
C PRO A 14 4.45 -0.54 -5.35
N VAL A 15 3.99 0.59 -5.89
CA VAL A 15 3.04 0.62 -7.02
C VAL A 15 3.70 0.05 -8.27
N GLU A 16 4.88 0.56 -8.63
CA GLU A 16 5.62 0.08 -9.80
C GLU A 16 6.11 -1.36 -9.64
N TYR A 17 6.54 -1.73 -8.43
CA TYR A 17 6.97 -3.10 -8.13
C TYR A 17 5.82 -4.10 -8.32
N ILE A 18 4.65 -3.84 -7.72
CA ILE A 18 3.52 -4.76 -7.78
C ILE A 18 2.93 -4.82 -9.18
N LYS A 19 2.81 -3.69 -9.87
CA LYS A 19 2.31 -3.63 -11.25
C LYS A 19 3.07 -4.58 -12.17
N ASN A 20 4.40 -4.53 -12.10
CA ASN A 20 5.31 -5.31 -12.93
C ASN A 20 5.71 -6.67 -12.30
N ALA A 21 5.15 -7.04 -11.14
CA ALA A 21 5.38 -8.33 -10.52
C ALA A 21 4.61 -9.44 -11.26
N HIS A 22 5.36 -10.35 -11.89
CA HIS A 22 4.81 -11.53 -12.56
C HIS A 22 5.42 -12.84 -12.06
N HIS A 23 6.57 -12.79 -11.38
CA HIS A 23 7.26 -13.99 -10.94
C HIS A 23 6.52 -14.67 -9.78
N PRO A 24 6.07 -15.93 -9.91
CA PRO A 24 5.22 -16.58 -8.90
C PRO A 24 5.83 -16.61 -7.49
N HIS A 25 7.14 -16.82 -7.40
CA HIS A 25 7.85 -16.83 -6.12
C HIS A 25 7.78 -15.49 -5.38
N HIS A 26 7.94 -14.36 -6.09
CA HIS A 26 7.87 -13.04 -5.48
C HIS A 26 6.45 -12.71 -5.03
N LEU A 27 5.46 -13.01 -5.88
CA LEU A 27 4.06 -12.81 -5.51
C LEU A 27 3.67 -13.68 -4.30
N ALA A 28 4.19 -14.90 -4.19
CA ALA A 28 3.97 -15.73 -3.02
C ALA A 28 4.51 -15.08 -1.74
N GLN A 29 5.68 -14.44 -1.78
CA GLN A 29 6.25 -13.74 -0.63
C GLN A 29 5.42 -12.52 -0.21
N VAL A 30 4.93 -11.73 -1.17
CA VAL A 30 4.09 -10.56 -0.87
C VAL A 30 2.71 -10.94 -0.34
N ARG A 31 2.22 -12.15 -0.64
CA ARG A 31 0.93 -12.65 -0.14
C ARG A 31 1.00 -13.20 1.29
N GLN A 32 2.18 -13.35 1.88
CA GLN A 32 2.32 -13.90 3.23
C GLN A 32 1.90 -12.95 4.36
N PRO A 33 2.31 -11.67 4.38
CA PRO A 33 1.95 -10.77 5.47
C PRO A 33 0.50 -10.30 5.36
N ASP A 34 -0.11 -10.01 6.51
CA ASP A 34 -1.32 -9.21 6.59
C ASP A 34 -0.99 -7.75 6.25
N ILE A 35 -1.68 -7.21 5.25
CA ILE A 35 -1.50 -5.83 4.81
C ILE A 35 -2.74 -5.04 5.20
N ILE A 36 -2.55 -3.97 5.97
CA ILE A 36 -3.60 -3.00 6.29
C ILE A 36 -3.23 -1.68 5.62
N LEU A 37 -4.03 -1.24 4.67
CA LEU A 37 -3.88 0.03 3.96
C LEU A 37 -4.94 1.01 4.47
N VAL A 38 -4.51 1.99 5.27
CA VAL A 38 -5.40 2.99 5.87
C VAL A 38 -5.18 4.35 5.20
N VAL A 39 -6.25 5.00 4.76
CA VAL A 39 -6.18 6.34 4.17
C VAL A 39 -7.40 7.18 4.53
N GLY A 40 -7.22 8.48 4.74
CA GLY A 40 -8.34 9.40 4.94
C GLY A 40 -9.14 9.61 3.67
N ARG A 41 -10.46 9.70 3.79
CA ARG A 41 -11.36 10.01 2.67
C ARG A 41 -10.99 11.30 1.95
N ASN A 42 -10.54 12.30 2.70
CA ASN A 42 -10.18 13.63 2.20
C ASN A 42 -8.66 13.82 2.07
N ASP A 43 -7.87 12.75 2.18
CA ASP A 43 -6.42 12.82 1.96
C ASP A 43 -6.13 13.00 0.45
N PRO A 44 -5.22 13.90 0.04
CA PRO A 44 -4.82 14.05 -1.35
C PRO A 44 -4.35 12.74 -2.02
N ASN A 45 -3.85 11.79 -1.24
CA ASN A 45 -3.36 10.50 -1.70
C ASN A 45 -4.43 9.40 -1.71
N PHE A 46 -5.70 9.72 -1.42
CA PHE A 46 -6.79 8.74 -1.43
C PHE A 46 -6.86 7.97 -2.76
N GLY A 47 -6.83 8.68 -3.88
CA GLY A 47 -6.87 8.06 -5.22
C GLY A 47 -5.68 7.14 -5.49
N HIS A 48 -4.47 7.51 -5.04
CA HIS A 48 -3.28 6.66 -5.17
C HIS A 48 -3.40 5.37 -4.35
N ASN A 49 -3.96 5.45 -3.14
CA ASN A 49 -4.19 4.29 -2.29
C ASN A 49 -5.28 3.37 -2.86
N GLN A 50 -6.35 3.93 -3.43
CA GLN A 50 -7.36 3.14 -4.15
C GLN A 50 -6.75 2.43 -5.36
N TYR A 51 -5.94 3.13 -6.16
CA TYR A 51 -5.26 2.51 -7.29
C TYR A 51 -4.35 1.36 -6.85
N PHE A 52 -3.57 1.57 -5.79
CA PHE A 52 -2.70 0.53 -5.25
C PHE A 52 -3.50 -0.68 -4.71
N SER A 53 -4.63 -0.44 -4.03
CA SER A 53 -5.56 -1.49 -3.61
C SER A 53 -6.05 -2.33 -4.79
N THR A 54 -6.43 -1.69 -5.91
CA THR A 54 -6.81 -2.40 -7.14
C THR A 54 -5.68 -3.28 -7.68
N LEU A 55 -4.45 -2.77 -7.75
CA LEU A 55 -3.30 -3.55 -8.20
C LEU A 55 -3.03 -4.78 -7.31
N LEU A 56 -3.18 -4.64 -6.00
CA LEU A 56 -3.04 -5.77 -5.07
C LEU A 56 -4.09 -6.85 -5.35
N TRP A 57 -5.36 -6.45 -5.57
CA TRP A 57 -6.43 -7.39 -5.92
C TRP A 57 -6.21 -8.09 -7.26
N GLU A 58 -5.76 -7.36 -8.30
CA GLU A 58 -5.40 -7.95 -9.59
C GLU A 58 -4.32 -9.03 -9.49
N LYS A 59 -3.46 -8.95 -8.46
CA LYS A 59 -2.40 -9.92 -8.18
C LYS A 59 -2.80 -10.96 -7.13
N ASN A 60 -4.07 -11.03 -6.72
CA ASN A 60 -4.54 -11.90 -5.64
C ASN A 60 -3.73 -11.72 -4.35
N ILE A 61 -3.42 -10.47 -3.99
CA ILE A 61 -2.78 -10.11 -2.73
C ILE A 61 -3.86 -9.56 -1.81
N TRP A 62 -4.21 -10.34 -0.81
CA TRP A 62 -5.19 -9.94 0.18
C TRP A 62 -4.67 -8.77 1.02
N HIS A 63 -5.54 -7.82 1.30
CA HIS A 63 -5.25 -6.68 2.16
C HIS A 63 -6.56 -6.06 2.67
N ALA A 64 -6.50 -5.46 3.86
CA ALA A 64 -7.56 -4.65 4.41
C ALA A 64 -7.41 -3.20 3.94
N PHE A 65 -8.32 -2.73 3.06
CA PHE A 65 -8.42 -1.32 2.73
C PHE A 65 -9.38 -0.60 3.69
N ARG A 66 -8.87 0.38 4.43
CA ARG A 66 -9.61 1.10 5.49
C ARG A 66 -9.67 2.58 5.16
N VAL A 67 -10.89 3.07 4.93
CA VAL A 67 -11.14 4.49 4.68
C VAL A 67 -11.51 5.17 5.99
N TRP A 68 -10.74 6.18 6.36
CA TRP A 68 -10.96 6.97 7.57
C TRP A 68 -11.78 8.22 7.25
N ASP A 69 -12.90 8.39 7.95
CA ASP A 69 -13.76 9.56 7.81
C ASP A 69 -13.21 10.72 8.66
N GLY A 70 -12.33 11.53 8.07
CA GLY A 70 -11.73 12.70 8.73
C GLY A 70 -10.48 13.23 8.03
N TRP A 71 -9.88 14.29 8.60
CA TRP A 71 -8.53 14.74 8.22
C TRP A 71 -7.53 13.68 8.70
N ALA A 72 -6.66 13.18 7.82
CA ALA A 72 -5.85 11.98 8.07
C ALA A 72 -4.36 12.18 7.78
N HIS A 73 -3.93 13.40 7.48
CA HIS A 73 -2.56 13.73 7.12
C HIS A 73 -1.78 14.37 8.29
N ASP A 74 -2.08 13.92 9.52
CA ASP A 74 -1.40 14.41 10.72
C ASP A 74 -1.30 13.29 11.78
N TRP A 75 -0.26 13.37 12.60
CA TRP A 75 0.13 12.32 13.54
C TRP A 75 -0.93 11.94 14.59
N PRO A 76 -1.82 12.82 15.09
CA PRO A 76 -2.81 12.42 16.09
C PRO A 76 -3.77 11.36 15.55
N TRP A 77 -4.13 11.47 14.27
CA TRP A 77 -5.02 10.53 13.59
C TRP A 77 -4.32 9.19 13.36
N TRP A 78 -3.04 9.21 13.00
CA TRP A 78 -2.25 7.99 12.86
C TRP A 78 -2.13 7.23 14.18
N ARG A 79 -1.97 7.93 15.31
CA ARG A 79 -1.98 7.31 16.63
C ARG A 79 -3.30 6.60 16.93
N HIS A 80 -4.43 7.20 16.58
CA HIS A 80 -5.75 6.56 16.73
C HIS A 80 -5.89 5.34 15.81
N MET A 81 -5.53 5.48 14.52
CA MET A 81 -5.56 4.36 13.57
C MET A 81 -4.69 3.19 14.04
N LEU A 82 -3.48 3.46 14.52
CA LEU A 82 -2.60 2.43 15.06
C LEU A 82 -3.26 1.63 16.19
N SER A 83 -3.92 2.32 17.14
CA SER A 83 -4.62 1.63 18.23
C SER A 83 -5.76 0.72 17.76
N LEU A 84 -6.37 1.03 16.60
CA LEU A 84 -7.45 0.24 16.02
C LEU A 84 -6.94 -0.95 15.20
N TYR A 85 -5.80 -0.81 14.52
CA TYR A 85 -5.36 -1.77 13.50
C TYR A 85 -4.11 -2.57 13.87
N ILE A 86 -3.40 -2.21 14.94
CA ILE A 86 -2.18 -2.95 15.34
C ILE A 86 -2.46 -4.41 15.73
N GLY A 87 -3.71 -4.72 16.10
CA GLY A 87 -4.15 -6.08 16.41
C GLY A 87 -4.30 -6.98 15.18
N GLY A 88 -4.25 -6.42 13.98
CA GLY A 88 -4.46 -7.14 12.74
C GLY A 88 -5.58 -6.54 11.90
N PRO A 89 -5.84 -7.14 10.73
CA PRO A 89 -6.80 -6.64 9.76
C PRO A 89 -8.27 -6.92 10.12
N ASP A 90 -8.56 -7.74 11.14
CA ASP A 90 -9.90 -8.19 11.55
C ASP A 90 -10.43 -7.50 12.82
#